data_AF-A0A4Z0HQ87-F1
#
_entry.id   AF-A0A4Z0HQ87-F1
#
_cell.length_a   1.000
_cell.length_b   1.000
_cell.length_c   1.000
_cell.angle_alpha   90.00
_cell.angle_beta   90.00
_cell.angle_gamma   90.00
#
_symmetry.space_group_name_H-M   'P 1'
#
loop_
_entity.id
_entity.type
_entity.pdbx_description
1 polymer ?
#
loop_
_entity_poly.entity_id
_entity_poly.type
_entity_poly.pdbx_seq_one_letter_code
_entity_poly.pdbx_strand_id
1 'polypeptide(L)'
;MLGRDGSRGVSHPKVDKKAEVPDGTTSFYFRTRDALMHAIAARLNELDLADLSLLTELTDADPTEFAGTLGFATLVMYSATEPWLTRAKARYELALQAGRDDELAATLSASVEGFYGVARAVVTEWHAADENPMSPEVIDEQAKTLFSFVNGVMMTFVIGQPLVDNADQLDRLIRGVLAGWPVEGTA
;
A
#
# COMPACT_ATOMS: atom_id res chain seq x y z
N MET A 1 1.89 17.38 3.83
CA MET A 1 0.89 18.31 3.28
C MET A 1 -0.13 17.57 2.45
N LEU A 2 0.26 16.91 1.34
CA LEU A 2 -0.67 16.20 0.46
C LEU A 2 -1.66 15.27 1.20
N GLY A 3 -1.18 14.37 2.06
CA GLY A 3 -2.07 13.47 2.81
C GLY A 3 -2.90 14.12 3.94
N ARG A 4 -2.64 15.37 4.31
CA ARG A 4 -3.40 16.09 5.36
C ARG A 4 -4.36 17.12 4.76
N ASP A 5 -3.90 17.82 3.74
CA ASP A 5 -4.54 19.00 3.18
C ASP A 5 -5.10 18.75 1.76
N GLY A 6 -4.89 17.54 1.23
CA GLY A 6 -5.24 17.13 -0.13
C GLY A 6 -4.42 17.84 -1.22
N SER A 7 -4.71 17.52 -2.48
CA SER A 7 -4.05 18.09 -3.65
C SER A 7 -4.14 19.63 -3.72
N ARG A 8 -5.26 20.23 -3.29
CA ARG A 8 -5.44 21.71 -3.20
C ARG A 8 -4.62 22.34 -2.07
N GLY A 9 -4.25 21.55 -1.07
CA GLY A 9 -3.37 21.93 0.02
C GLY A 9 -1.92 22.14 -0.40
N VAL A 10 -1.52 21.65 -1.57
CA VAL A 10 -0.14 21.69 -2.06
C VAL A 10 0.03 22.73 -3.17
N SER A 11 0.90 23.70 -2.93
CA SER A 11 1.40 24.66 -3.91
C SER A 11 2.80 25.11 -3.50
N HIS A 12 3.60 25.63 -4.43
CA HIS A 12 4.98 26.05 -4.15
C HIS A 12 5.08 27.01 -2.96
N PRO A 13 4.29 28.10 -2.86
CA PRO A 13 4.40 29.00 -1.72
C PRO A 13 3.99 28.33 -0.39
N LYS A 14 3.03 27.39 -0.44
CA LYS A 14 2.62 26.63 0.76
C LYS A 14 3.71 25.66 1.19
N VAL A 15 4.42 25.03 0.24
CA VAL A 15 5.55 24.15 0.53
C VAL A 15 6.72 24.96 1.07
N ASP A 16 7.09 26.08 0.44
CA ASP A 16 8.15 26.97 0.91
C ASP A 16 7.91 27.39 2.36
N LYS A 17 6.70 27.90 2.64
CA LYS A 17 6.28 28.28 3.99
C LYS A 17 6.33 27.10 4.97
N LYS A 18 5.91 25.91 4.57
CA LYS A 18 5.87 24.74 5.46
C LYS A 18 7.27 24.18 5.74
N ALA A 19 8.18 24.28 4.79
CA ALA A 19 9.56 23.85 4.89
C ALA A 19 10.49 24.91 5.48
N GLU A 20 9.98 26.12 5.76
CA GLU A 20 10.73 27.26 6.31
C GLU A 20 11.92 27.66 5.42
N VAL A 21 11.73 27.57 4.11
CA VAL A 21 12.71 27.98 3.09
C VAL A 21 12.30 29.31 2.44
N PRO A 22 13.23 30.03 1.79
CA PRO A 22 12.90 31.28 1.10
C PRO A 22 11.80 31.10 0.04
N ASP A 23 10.98 32.13 -0.15
CA ASP A 23 9.96 32.16 -1.18
C ASP A 23 10.56 31.87 -2.57
N GLY A 24 9.93 30.95 -3.31
CA GLY A 24 10.36 30.55 -4.65
C GLY A 24 11.33 29.36 -4.66
N THR A 25 11.83 28.89 -3.51
CA THR A 25 12.73 27.73 -3.44
C THR A 25 12.12 26.49 -4.09
N THR A 26 10.88 26.15 -3.75
CA THR A 26 10.19 24.98 -4.33
C THR A 26 10.00 25.17 -5.82
N SER A 27 9.71 26.39 -6.29
CA SER A 27 9.52 26.66 -7.73
C SER A 27 10.83 26.65 -8.52
N PHE A 28 11.95 26.89 -7.85
CA PHE A 28 13.28 26.73 -8.42
C PHE A 28 13.57 25.25 -8.75
N TYR A 29 13.21 24.32 -7.86
CA TYR A 29 13.40 22.88 -8.10
C TYR A 29 12.30 22.25 -8.97
N PHE A 30 11.04 22.63 -8.73
CA PHE A 30 9.87 22.05 -9.38
C PHE A 30 9.11 23.16 -10.10
N ARG A 31 9.46 23.44 -11.35
CA ARG A 31 8.97 24.64 -12.06
C ARG A 31 7.45 24.69 -12.25
N THR A 32 6.78 23.55 -12.30
CA THR A 32 5.33 23.46 -12.47
C THR A 32 4.69 22.75 -11.28
N ARG A 33 3.37 22.93 -11.12
CA ARG A 33 2.60 22.16 -10.12
C ARG A 33 2.70 20.67 -10.41
N ASP A 34 2.67 20.32 -11.69
CA ASP A 34 2.78 18.94 -12.15
C ASP A 34 4.12 18.31 -11.72
N ALA A 35 5.25 18.96 -12.03
CA ALA A 35 6.57 18.53 -11.58
C ALA A 35 6.67 18.35 -10.05
N LEU A 36 5.98 19.20 -9.27
CA LEU A 36 5.90 19.05 -7.82
C LEU A 36 5.10 17.80 -7.42
N MET A 37 3.98 17.50 -8.08
CA MET A 37 3.19 16.29 -7.80
C MET A 37 3.97 15.01 -8.15
N HIS A 38 4.65 15.00 -9.29
CA HIS A 38 5.53 13.91 -9.71
C HIS A 38 6.68 13.68 -8.72
N ALA A 39 7.31 14.75 -8.24
CA ALA A 39 8.34 14.64 -7.21
C ALA A 39 7.81 14.08 -5.88
N ILE A 40 6.58 14.44 -5.49
CA ILE A 40 5.93 13.87 -4.30
C ILE A 40 5.65 12.38 -4.52
N ALA A 41 5.18 11.98 -5.71
CA ALA A 41 4.92 10.59 -6.05
C ALA A 41 6.20 9.74 -6.03
N ALA A 42 7.29 10.24 -6.62
CA ALA A 42 8.59 9.59 -6.58
C ALA A 42 9.06 9.39 -5.13
N ARG A 43 8.96 10.43 -4.30
CA ARG A 43 9.34 10.33 -2.89
C ARG A 43 8.46 9.36 -2.10
N LEU A 44 7.17 9.30 -2.42
CA LEU A 44 6.25 8.35 -1.79
C LEU A 44 6.62 6.91 -2.17
N ASN A 45 6.90 6.66 -3.44
CA ASN A 45 7.33 5.36 -3.94
C ASN A 45 8.64 4.89 -3.29
N GLU A 46 9.63 5.79 -3.14
CA GLU A 46 10.87 5.50 -2.40
C GLU A 46 10.60 5.05 -0.96
N LEU A 47 9.70 5.75 -0.25
CA LEU A 47 9.33 5.42 1.12
C LEU A 47 8.60 4.08 1.19
N ASP A 48 7.74 3.80 0.23
CA ASP A 48 6.98 2.55 0.17
C ASP A 48 7.90 1.34 -0.08
N LEU A 49 8.87 1.48 -0.98
CA LEU A 49 9.87 0.44 -1.23
C LEU A 49 10.77 0.21 -0.01
N ALA A 50 11.14 1.28 0.70
CA ALA A 50 11.89 1.16 1.95
C ALA A 50 11.06 0.46 3.04
N ASP A 51 9.78 0.79 3.16
CA ASP A 51 8.86 0.12 4.08
C ASP A 51 8.75 -1.37 3.72
N LEU A 52 8.53 -1.74 2.45
CA LEU A 52 8.51 -3.13 1.98
C LEU A 52 9.78 -3.92 2.32
N SER A 53 10.94 -3.28 2.21
CA SER A 53 12.23 -3.89 2.58
C SER A 53 12.28 -4.18 4.08
N LEU A 54 11.87 -3.21 4.91
CA LEU A 54 11.77 -3.39 6.36
C LEU A 54 10.78 -4.50 6.75
N LEU A 55 9.65 -4.60 6.04
CA LEU A 55 8.67 -5.67 6.27
C LEU A 55 9.28 -7.05 6.06
N THR A 56 10.07 -7.20 5.00
CA THR A 56 10.79 -8.45 4.71
C THR A 56 11.77 -8.79 5.84
N GLU A 57 12.54 -7.80 6.30
CA GLU A 57 13.48 -7.97 7.41
C GLU A 57 12.79 -8.37 8.72
N LEU A 58 11.62 -7.80 9.02
CA LEU A 58 10.84 -8.13 10.22
C LEU A 58 10.28 -9.57 10.16
N THR A 59 9.78 -10.00 9.00
CA THR A 59 9.32 -11.38 8.79
C THR A 59 10.46 -12.39 8.95
N ASP A 60 11.66 -12.07 8.46
CA ASP A 60 12.84 -12.92 8.64
C ASP A 60 13.32 -12.98 10.10
N ALA A 61 13.22 -11.87 10.83
CA ALA A 61 13.67 -11.76 12.21
C ALA A 61 12.74 -12.45 13.22
N ASP A 62 11.42 -12.31 13.05
CA ASP A 62 10.41 -13.01 13.84
C ASP A 62 9.30 -13.60 12.96
N PRO A 63 9.51 -14.82 12.43
CA PRO A 63 8.50 -15.52 11.65
C PRO A 63 7.23 -15.85 12.43
N THR A 64 7.21 -15.77 13.76
CA THR A 64 6.02 -16.12 14.54
C THR A 64 5.03 -14.96 14.65
N GLU A 65 5.53 -13.72 14.63
CA GLU A 65 4.71 -12.50 14.69
C GLU A 65 4.35 -11.97 13.29
N PHE A 66 5.26 -12.12 12.32
CA PHE A 66 5.16 -11.47 11.02
C PHE A 66 5.04 -12.40 9.81
N ALA A 67 4.83 -13.71 10.00
CA ALA A 67 4.52 -14.64 8.91
C ALA A 67 3.01 -14.90 8.74
N GLY A 68 2.66 -15.46 7.58
CA GLY A 68 1.32 -15.87 7.24
C GLY A 68 0.29 -14.74 7.25
N THR A 69 -0.97 -15.12 7.42
CA THR A 69 -2.10 -14.18 7.35
C THR A 69 -2.14 -13.20 8.52
N LEU A 70 -1.68 -13.60 9.71
CA LEU A 70 -1.66 -12.74 10.89
C LEU A 70 -0.58 -11.67 10.76
N GLY A 71 0.63 -12.05 10.35
CA GLY A 71 1.69 -11.11 10.06
C GLY A 71 1.22 -10.08 9.03
N PHE A 72 0.68 -10.54 7.91
CA PHE A 72 0.12 -9.65 6.88
C PHE A 72 -0.98 -8.72 7.42
N ALA A 73 -1.90 -9.22 8.25
CA ALA A 73 -2.92 -8.41 8.89
C ALA A 73 -2.29 -7.30 9.77
N THR A 74 -1.28 -7.63 10.58
CA THR A 74 -0.52 -6.67 11.38
C THR A 74 0.10 -5.58 10.51
N LEU A 75 0.68 -5.95 9.37
CA LEU A 75 1.28 -4.99 8.42
C LEU A 75 0.23 -4.04 7.82
N VAL A 76 -0.93 -4.56 7.45
CA VAL A 76 -2.05 -3.74 6.97
C VAL A 76 -2.52 -2.77 8.04
N MET A 77 -2.58 -3.20 9.31
CA MET A 77 -2.99 -2.33 10.42
C MET A 77 -2.02 -1.16 10.66
N TYR A 78 -0.74 -1.27 10.30
CA TYR A 78 0.16 -0.11 10.35
C TYR A 78 -0.30 1.04 9.46
N SER A 79 -1.02 0.76 8.37
CA SER A 79 -1.60 1.78 7.48
C SER A 79 -2.62 2.69 8.17
N ALA A 80 -3.14 2.29 9.34
CA ALA A 80 -4.02 3.09 10.17
C ALA A 80 -3.27 4.04 11.13
N THR A 81 -1.93 3.96 11.21
CA THR A 81 -1.11 4.71 12.16
C THR A 81 -0.21 5.73 11.46
N GLU A 82 0.21 6.80 12.15
CA GLU A 82 1.15 7.76 11.59
C GLU A 82 2.60 7.24 11.66
N PRO A 83 3.44 7.46 10.64
CA PRO A 83 3.21 8.31 9.46
C PRO A 83 2.52 7.64 8.27
N TRP A 84 2.26 6.32 8.33
CA TRP A 84 1.72 5.55 7.20
C TRP A 84 0.32 5.98 6.77
N LEU A 85 -0.54 6.40 7.69
CA LEU A 85 -1.86 6.92 7.37
C LEU A 85 -1.76 8.20 6.53
N THR A 86 -0.88 9.13 6.88
CA THR A 86 -0.63 10.33 6.06
C THR A 86 -0.10 9.94 4.67
N ARG A 87 0.77 8.93 4.57
CA ARG A 87 1.30 8.43 3.28
C ARG A 87 0.20 7.77 2.44
N ALA A 88 -0.65 6.94 3.03
CA ALA A 88 -1.78 6.30 2.37
C ALA A 88 -2.77 7.34 1.81
N LYS A 89 -3.13 8.36 2.60
CA LYS A 89 -3.95 9.49 2.13
C LYS A 89 -3.31 10.20 0.94
N ALA A 90 -2.01 10.45 0.98
CA ALA A 90 -1.29 11.05 -0.13
C ALA A 90 -1.32 10.17 -1.39
N ARG A 91 -1.19 8.85 -1.24
CA ARG A 91 -1.26 7.88 -2.35
C ARG A 91 -2.61 7.91 -3.04
N TYR A 92 -3.71 7.94 -2.29
CA TYR A 92 -5.05 8.01 -2.89
C TYR A 92 -5.31 9.34 -3.61
N GLU A 93 -4.81 10.47 -3.09
CA GLU A 93 -4.86 11.75 -3.81
C GLU A 93 -4.11 11.67 -5.15
N LEU A 94 -2.94 11.03 -5.18
CA LEU A 94 -2.15 10.83 -6.40
C LEU A 94 -2.81 9.83 -7.36
N ALA A 95 -3.38 8.74 -6.86
CA ALA A 95 -4.06 7.72 -7.67
C ALA A 95 -5.26 8.31 -8.43
N LEU A 96 -6.01 9.23 -7.83
CA LEU A 96 -7.10 9.94 -8.49
C LEU A 96 -6.62 10.88 -9.62
N GLN A 97 -5.37 11.36 -9.55
CA GLN A 97 -4.75 12.13 -10.62
C GLN A 97 -4.16 11.22 -11.72
N ALA A 98 -3.55 10.10 -11.33
CA ALA A 98 -2.85 9.16 -12.20
C ALA A 98 -3.70 8.60 -13.35
N GLY A 99 -5.03 8.49 -13.17
CA GLY A 99 -5.93 8.05 -14.25
C GLY A 99 -5.99 8.97 -15.49
N ARG A 100 -5.29 10.11 -15.48
CA ARG A 100 -5.17 11.05 -16.61
C ARG A 100 -3.71 11.43 -16.91
N ASP A 101 -2.76 10.77 -16.27
CA ASP A 101 -1.33 11.09 -16.32
C ASP A 101 -0.52 9.77 -16.25
N ASP A 102 -0.12 9.30 -17.43
CA ASP A 102 0.53 7.98 -17.59
C ASP A 102 1.91 7.93 -16.90
N GLU A 103 2.62 9.05 -16.84
CA GLU A 103 3.93 9.13 -16.16
C GLU A 103 3.77 9.04 -14.64
N LEU A 104 2.73 9.69 -14.10
CA LEU A 104 2.38 9.57 -12.70
C LEU A 104 1.91 8.15 -12.36
N ALA A 105 1.10 7.54 -13.23
CA ALA A 105 0.66 6.16 -13.07
C ALA A 105 1.84 5.18 -13.05
N ALA A 106 2.81 5.35 -13.96
CA ALA A 106 4.03 4.55 -13.99
C ALA A 106 4.89 4.74 -12.73
N THR A 107 4.96 5.96 -12.19
CA THR A 107 5.71 6.23 -10.95
C THR A 107 5.11 5.49 -9.74
N LEU A 108 3.79 5.36 -9.69
CA LEU A 108 3.10 4.67 -8.59
C LEU A 108 3.09 3.14 -8.75
N SER A 109 3.33 2.59 -9.95
CA SER A 109 3.16 1.16 -10.20
C SER A 109 4.21 0.30 -9.46
N ALA A 110 5.43 0.79 -9.31
CA ALA A 110 6.52 0.01 -8.69
C ALA A 110 6.22 -0.40 -7.23
N SER A 111 5.69 0.52 -6.41
CA SER A 111 5.26 0.19 -5.05
C SER A 111 4.04 -0.72 -5.04
N VAL A 112 3.08 -0.52 -5.96
CA VAL A 112 1.90 -1.38 -6.11
C VAL A 112 2.30 -2.83 -6.43
N GLU A 113 3.25 -3.03 -7.34
CA GLU A 113 3.82 -4.34 -7.68
C GLU A 113 4.48 -4.99 -6.46
N GLY A 114 5.25 -4.22 -5.68
CA GLY A 114 5.84 -4.70 -4.44
C GLY A 114 4.82 -5.15 -3.39
N PHE A 115 3.79 -4.34 -3.12
CA PHE A 115 2.71 -4.71 -2.19
C PHE A 115 1.90 -5.91 -2.69
N TYR A 116 1.66 -6.01 -4.00
CA TYR A 116 1.04 -7.20 -4.59
C TYR A 116 1.90 -8.45 -4.40
N GLY A 117 3.22 -8.32 -4.52
CA GLY A 117 4.18 -9.39 -4.23
C GLY A 117 4.06 -9.92 -2.80
N VAL A 118 3.87 -9.05 -1.82
CA VAL A 118 3.62 -9.44 -0.42
C VAL A 118 2.33 -10.23 -0.28
N ALA A 119 1.22 -9.75 -0.86
CA ALA A 119 -0.05 -10.48 -0.83
C ALA A 119 0.08 -11.88 -1.48
N ARG A 120 0.80 -11.97 -2.61
CA ARG A 120 1.05 -13.24 -3.30
C ARG A 120 1.90 -14.20 -2.47
N ALA A 121 2.91 -13.69 -1.73
CA ALA A 121 3.73 -14.49 -0.83
C ALA A 121 2.88 -15.12 0.29
N VAL A 122 1.97 -14.33 0.89
CA VAL A 122 1.05 -14.80 1.94
C VAL A 122 0.11 -15.89 1.43
N VAL A 123 -0.44 -15.74 0.21
CA VAL A 123 -1.27 -16.78 -0.42
C VAL A 123 -0.47 -18.04 -0.72
N THR A 124 0.78 -17.89 -1.17
CA THR A 124 1.67 -19.03 -1.42
C THR A 124 1.97 -19.78 -0.13
N GLU A 125 2.26 -19.06 0.95
CA GLU A 125 2.50 -19.64 2.29
C GLU A 125 1.26 -20.34 2.83
N TRP A 126 0.07 -19.75 2.67
CA TRP A 126 -1.21 -20.32 3.08
C TRP A 126 -1.44 -21.73 2.50
N HIS A 127 -1.06 -21.93 1.24
CA HIS A 127 -1.19 -23.22 0.54
C HIS A 127 0.04 -24.14 0.68
N ALA A 128 1.11 -23.72 1.37
CA ALA A 128 2.34 -24.50 1.47
C ALA A 128 2.18 -25.81 2.26
N ALA A 129 1.15 -25.91 3.10
CA ALA A 129 0.81 -27.10 3.87
C ALA A 129 -0.09 -28.10 3.13
N ASP A 130 -0.60 -27.74 1.95
CA ASP A 130 -1.50 -28.60 1.18
C ASP A 130 -0.73 -29.76 0.52
N GLU A 131 -1.29 -30.97 0.57
CA GLU A 131 -0.69 -32.16 -0.05
C GLU A 131 -0.61 -32.03 -1.59
N ASN A 132 -1.45 -31.19 -2.19
CA ASN A 132 -1.45 -30.85 -3.61
C ASN A 132 -1.21 -29.35 -3.80
N PRO A 133 -0.06 -28.94 -4.37
CA PRO A 133 0.21 -27.54 -4.64
C PRO A 133 -0.82 -26.93 -5.61
N MET A 134 -1.35 -25.76 -5.26
CA MET A 134 -2.25 -25.01 -6.13
C MET A 134 -1.52 -24.55 -7.41
N SER A 135 -2.24 -24.43 -8.53
CA SER A 135 -1.65 -23.89 -9.75
C SER A 135 -1.25 -22.42 -9.56
N PRO A 136 -0.20 -21.93 -10.25
CA PRO A 136 0.19 -20.53 -10.19
C PRO A 136 -0.94 -19.56 -10.55
N GLU A 137 -1.85 -19.93 -11.46
CA GLU A 137 -3.00 -19.08 -11.81
C GLU A 137 -3.95 -18.90 -10.62
N VAL A 138 -4.20 -19.97 -9.85
CA VAL A 138 -5.08 -19.88 -8.67
C VAL A 138 -4.44 -19.02 -7.58
N ILE A 139 -3.13 -19.17 -7.35
CA ILE A 139 -2.38 -18.31 -6.42
C ILE A 139 -2.49 -16.84 -6.82
N ASP A 140 -2.33 -16.54 -8.11
CA ASP A 140 -2.41 -15.17 -8.61
C ASP A 140 -3.83 -14.58 -8.49
N GLU A 141 -4.88 -15.35 -8.80
CA GLU A 141 -6.27 -14.89 -8.64
C GLU A 141 -6.66 -14.66 -7.16
N GLN A 142 -6.24 -15.56 -6.26
CA GLN A 142 -6.39 -15.34 -4.83
C GLN A 142 -5.61 -14.13 -4.34
N ALA A 143 -4.36 -13.93 -4.81
CA ALA A 143 -3.54 -12.78 -4.44
C ALA A 143 -4.19 -11.46 -4.88
N LYS A 144 -4.75 -11.39 -6.10
CA LYS A 144 -5.52 -10.22 -6.58
C LYS A 144 -6.73 -9.95 -5.69
N THR A 145 -7.42 -11.00 -5.26
CA THR A 145 -8.60 -10.89 -4.40
C THR A 145 -8.22 -10.37 -3.01
N LEU A 146 -7.19 -10.95 -2.39
CA LEU A 146 -6.66 -10.51 -1.11
C LEU A 146 -6.15 -9.06 -1.19
N PHE A 147 -5.39 -8.72 -2.23
CA PHE A 147 -4.89 -7.37 -2.45
C PHE A 147 -6.02 -6.35 -2.63
N SER A 148 -7.08 -6.70 -3.38
CA SER A 148 -8.26 -5.85 -3.57
C SER A 148 -9.02 -5.66 -2.26
N PHE A 149 -9.20 -6.72 -1.48
CA PHE A 149 -9.83 -6.68 -0.18
C PHE A 149 -9.08 -5.76 0.80
N VAL A 150 -7.76 -5.92 0.90
CA VAL A 150 -6.90 -5.10 1.76
C VAL A 150 -6.91 -3.63 1.34
N ASN A 151 -6.86 -3.33 0.04
CA ASN A 151 -7.01 -1.96 -0.45
C ASN A 151 -8.36 -1.34 -0.04
N GLY A 152 -9.43 -2.15 -0.02
CA GLY A 152 -10.72 -1.75 0.53
C GLY A 152 -10.64 -1.42 2.01
N VAL A 153 -10.03 -2.28 2.82
CA VAL A 153 -9.80 -2.04 4.26
C VAL A 153 -8.97 -0.77 4.49
N MET A 154 -7.87 -0.59 3.77
CA MET A 154 -7.02 0.61 3.88
C MET A 154 -7.76 1.90 3.53
N MET A 155 -8.66 1.86 2.53
CA MET A 155 -9.52 2.99 2.20
C MET A 155 -10.39 3.40 3.41
N THR A 156 -10.86 2.44 4.22
CA THR A 156 -11.66 2.73 5.42
C THR A 156 -10.88 3.52 6.47
N PHE A 157 -9.57 3.25 6.61
CA PHE A 157 -8.68 4.03 7.47
C PHE A 157 -8.50 5.46 6.94
N VAL A 158 -8.32 5.59 5.64
CA VAL A 158 -8.12 6.88 4.95
C VAL A 158 -9.32 7.82 5.11
N ILE A 159 -10.54 7.29 5.02
CA ILE A 159 -11.78 8.07 5.23
C ILE A 159 -12.13 8.26 6.72
N GLY A 160 -11.36 7.66 7.65
CA GLY A 160 -11.59 7.78 9.09
C GLY A 160 -12.80 7.00 9.59
N GLN A 161 -13.16 5.90 8.93
CA GLN A 161 -14.26 5.00 9.29
C GLN A 161 -13.76 3.56 9.25
N PRO A 162 -12.81 3.15 10.11
CA PRO A 162 -12.23 1.81 10.09
C PRO A 162 -13.32 0.73 10.21
N LEU A 163 -13.28 -0.27 9.33
CA LEU A 163 -14.14 -1.47 9.43
C LEU A 163 -13.54 -2.57 10.32
N VAL A 164 -12.24 -2.48 10.61
CA VAL A 164 -11.50 -3.42 11.45
C VAL A 164 -10.72 -2.65 12.51
N ASP A 165 -10.72 -3.17 13.73
CA ASP A 165 -10.14 -2.48 14.89
C ASP A 165 -8.74 -3.01 15.27
N ASN A 166 -8.40 -4.23 14.87
CA ASN A 166 -7.14 -4.89 15.20
C ASN A 166 -6.73 -5.97 14.20
N ALA A 167 -5.47 -6.41 14.30
CA ALA A 167 -4.87 -7.41 13.44
C ALA A 167 -5.59 -8.77 13.52
N ASP A 168 -6.00 -9.21 14.72
CA ASP A 168 -6.70 -10.50 14.87
C ASP A 168 -8.03 -10.54 14.13
N GLN A 169 -8.78 -9.43 14.14
CA GLN A 169 -10.02 -9.31 13.38
C GLN A 169 -9.77 -9.35 11.89
N LEU A 170 -8.75 -8.62 11.42
CA LEU A 170 -8.40 -8.59 10.02
C LEU A 170 -7.85 -9.95 9.54
N ASP A 171 -7.04 -10.64 10.35
CA ASP A 171 -6.56 -12.00 10.10
C ASP A 171 -7.72 -12.97 9.88
N ARG A 172 -8.74 -12.95 10.76
CA ARG A 172 -9.95 -13.78 10.58
C ARG A 172 -10.66 -13.50 9.25
N LEU A 173 -10.75 -12.24 8.82
CA LEU A 173 -11.36 -11.89 7.55
C LEU A 173 -10.50 -12.37 6.36
N ILE A 174 -9.18 -12.19 6.43
CA ILE A 174 -8.23 -12.68 5.42
C ILE A 174 -8.35 -14.19 5.27
N ARG A 175 -8.30 -14.94 6.37
CA ARG A 175 -8.50 -16.40 6.35
C ARG A 175 -9.85 -16.80 5.76
N GLY A 176 -10.91 -16.04 6.04
CA GLY A 176 -12.23 -16.25 5.44
C GLY A 176 -12.24 -16.03 3.92
N VAL A 177 -11.54 -15.00 3.43
CA VAL A 177 -11.36 -14.74 2.00
C VAL A 177 -10.59 -15.88 1.32
N LEU A 178 -9.50 -16.35 1.93
CA LEU A 178 -8.67 -17.42 1.37
C LEU A 178 -9.37 -18.79 1.41
N ALA A 179 -10.04 -19.12 2.52
CA ALA A 179 -10.78 -20.38 2.67
C ALA A 179 -12.03 -20.45 1.78
N GLY A 180 -12.56 -19.31 1.32
CA GLY A 180 -13.72 -19.24 0.42
C GLY A 180 -13.40 -19.59 -1.04
N TRP A 181 -12.13 -19.80 -1.39
CA TRP A 181 -11.74 -20.15 -2.75
C TRP A 181 -12.01 -21.63 -3.04
N PRO A 182 -12.71 -21.97 -4.14
CA PRO A 182 -12.93 -23.38 -4.49
C PRO A 182 -11.59 -24.08 -4.74
N VAL A 183 -11.40 -25.24 -4.12
CA VAL A 183 -10.20 -26.10 -4.22
C VAL A 183 -10.06 -26.77 -5.60
N GLU A 184 -10.98 -26.48 -6.53
CA GLU A 184 -10.92 -27.01 -7.89
C GLU A 184 -9.84 -26.28 -8.68
N GLY A 185 -8.60 -26.76 -8.52
CA GLY A 185 -7.59 -26.64 -9.56
C GLY A 185 -8.19 -27.19 -10.85
N THR A 186 -8.23 -26.34 -11.87
CA THR A 186 -8.71 -26.71 -13.21
C THR A 186 -8.03 -28.00 -13.67
N ALA A 187 -8.84 -29.04 -13.85
CA ALA A 187 -8.47 -30.27 -14.55
C ALA A 187 -8.22 -30.01 -16.04
#